data_AF-A0A5C1I0Z0-F1
#
_entry.id   AF-A0A5C1I0Z0-F1
#
_cell.length_a   1.000
_cell.length_b   1.000
_cell.length_c   1.000
_cell.angle_alpha   90.00
_cell.angle_beta   90.00
_cell.angle_gamma   90.00
#
_symmetry.space_group_name_H-M   'P 1'
#
loop_
_entity.id
_entity.type
_entity.pdbx_description
1 polymer ?
#
loop_
_entity_poly.entity_id
_entity_poly.type
_entity_poly.pdbx_seq_one_letter_code
_entity_poly.pdbx_strand_id
1 'polypeptide(L)'
;MKAKFLCYLPYRVVTGLLIIMCLHSPGFSQAGKVGSLAYLKARNGIGGFTLGGVLTGEQEQSLAYLDGEGSKPDADSCITYEYHSEKPIELEGGLTASHICVRTYDHKVVNIYVFFNRDQGYKMLSKFLHWYGTFTAKPNDYQDVYMWESRTVKLLLSFHPDDEQGIAVYTSVPLTNTLNARNAKRLSQLLTSNQ
;
A
#
# COMPACT_ATOMS: atom_id res chain seq x y z
N MET A 1 -14.51 69.00 -9.50
CA MET A 1 -13.88 68.28 -10.64
C MET A 1 -12.42 68.03 -10.33
N LYS A 2 -12.05 66.73 -10.30
CA LYS A 2 -10.73 66.10 -10.49
C LYS A 2 -9.49 66.78 -9.88
N ALA A 3 -9.13 66.33 -8.67
CA ALA A 3 -7.75 66.35 -8.20
C ALA A 3 -6.96 65.22 -8.91
N LYS A 4 -5.88 65.59 -9.61
CA LYS A 4 -4.83 64.66 -10.03
C LYS A 4 -3.84 64.54 -8.86
N PHE A 5 -3.80 63.39 -8.22
CA PHE A 5 -2.66 62.99 -7.39
C PHE A 5 -1.94 61.85 -8.10
N LEU A 6 -0.82 62.18 -8.73
CA LEU A 6 0.25 61.22 -8.92
C LEU A 6 0.92 61.05 -7.56
N CYS A 7 0.77 59.87 -6.96
CA CYS A 7 1.67 59.39 -5.94
C CYS A 7 2.19 58.01 -6.36
N TYR A 8 3.49 58.01 -6.67
CA TYR A 8 4.42 56.90 -6.62
C TYR A 8 3.97 55.75 -5.71
N LEU A 9 3.81 54.56 -6.28
CA LEU A 9 3.93 53.31 -5.52
C LEU A 9 5.32 52.71 -5.78
N PRO A 10 6.04 52.31 -4.72
CA PRO A 10 7.43 51.90 -4.81
C PRO A 10 7.56 50.51 -5.44
N TYR A 11 8.59 50.37 -6.28
CA TYR A 11 9.09 49.16 -6.96
C TYR A 11 9.35 47.95 -6.04
N ARG A 12 9.10 48.05 -4.73
CA ARG A 12 9.31 47.01 -3.72
C ARG A 12 8.08 46.15 -3.38
N VAL A 13 6.90 46.44 -3.95
CA VAL A 13 5.71 45.60 -3.77
C VAL A 13 5.57 44.53 -4.86
N VAL A 14 6.17 44.75 -6.04
CA VAL A 14 6.11 43.79 -7.16
C VAL A 14 7.05 42.60 -6.96
N THR A 15 8.10 42.74 -6.14
CA THR A 15 9.04 41.66 -5.81
C THR A 15 8.61 40.79 -4.63
N GLY A 16 7.56 41.15 -3.89
CA GLY A 16 7.03 40.37 -2.76
C GLY A 16 5.99 39.31 -3.14
N LEU A 17 5.44 39.36 -4.35
CA LEU A 17 4.33 38.49 -4.80
C LEU A 17 4.77 37.32 -5.69
N LEU A 18 6.07 37.17 -5.95
CA LEU A 18 6.63 36.14 -6.85
C LEU A 18 7.40 35.02 -6.11
N ILE A 19 7.34 34.98 -4.78
CA ILE A 19 8.00 33.94 -3.95
C ILE A 19 6.98 32.97 -3.29
N ILE A 20 5.67 33.21 -3.46
CA ILE A 20 4.60 32.33 -2.92
C ILE A 20 3.97 31.49 -4.05
N MET A 21 4.77 31.00 -5.00
CA MET A 21 4.34 30.02 -6.00
C MET A 21 5.23 28.76 -6.07
N CYS A 22 6.17 28.58 -5.13
CA CYS A 22 7.04 27.39 -5.10
C CYS A 22 6.89 26.51 -3.85
N LEU A 23 5.85 26.72 -3.03
CA LEU A 23 5.47 25.75 -2.00
C LEU A 23 4.06 25.26 -2.30
N HIS A 24 3.86 23.95 -2.22
CA HIS A 24 2.71 23.16 -2.66
C HIS A 24 2.75 22.64 -4.10
N SER A 25 3.93 22.23 -4.59
CA SER A 25 3.94 20.97 -5.34
C SER A 25 3.83 19.84 -4.30
N PRO A 26 2.76 19.02 -4.28
CA PRO A 26 2.85 17.75 -3.56
C PRO A 26 4.00 17.01 -4.21
N GLY A 27 5.01 16.70 -3.42
CA GLY A 27 6.18 15.95 -3.87
C GLY A 27 5.71 14.62 -4.42
N PHE A 28 5.52 14.53 -5.74
CA PHE A 28 5.70 13.29 -6.45
C PHE A 28 7.13 12.88 -6.16
N SER A 29 7.30 12.03 -5.13
CA SER A 29 8.52 11.28 -4.92
C SER A 29 8.92 10.76 -6.29
N GLN A 30 10.06 11.19 -6.82
CA GLN A 30 10.62 10.59 -8.02
C GLN A 30 10.51 9.09 -7.82
N ALA A 31 9.67 8.43 -8.63
CA ALA A 31 9.48 7.01 -8.52
C ALA A 31 10.89 6.41 -8.51
N GLY A 32 11.24 5.68 -7.44
CA GLY A 32 12.60 5.18 -7.27
C GLY A 32 13.07 4.46 -8.54
N LYS A 33 14.37 4.35 -8.79
CA LYS A 33 14.84 3.63 -9.98
C LYS A 33 14.21 2.24 -10.05
N VAL A 34 13.56 1.90 -11.16
CA VAL A 34 13.03 0.54 -11.41
C VAL A 34 14.13 -0.49 -11.14
N GLY A 35 13.77 -1.59 -10.49
CA GLY A 35 14.71 -2.61 -10.02
C GLY A 35 15.31 -2.28 -8.65
N SER A 36 14.62 -1.51 -7.81
CA SER A 36 15.10 -1.16 -6.47
C SER A 36 14.01 -1.20 -5.40
N LEU A 37 14.42 -1.43 -4.14
CA LEU A 37 13.52 -1.29 -2.99
C LEU A 37 12.96 0.13 -2.84
N ALA A 38 13.66 1.16 -3.34
CA ALA A 38 13.15 2.52 -3.39
C ALA A 38 11.93 2.64 -4.32
N TYR A 39 11.89 1.87 -5.42
CA TYR A 39 10.72 1.79 -6.28
C TYR A 39 9.55 1.10 -5.59
N LEU A 40 9.78 0.01 -4.85
CA LEU A 40 8.74 -0.64 -4.04
C LEU A 40 8.11 0.35 -3.04
N LYS A 41 8.95 1.11 -2.33
CA LYS A 41 8.48 2.18 -1.43
C LYS A 41 7.71 3.28 -2.14
N ALA A 42 8.11 3.64 -3.36
CA ALA A 42 7.43 4.69 -4.13
C ALA A 42 6.08 4.22 -4.68
N ARG A 43 5.95 2.95 -5.08
CA ARG A 43 4.67 2.37 -5.52
C ARG A 43 3.71 2.18 -4.35
N ASN A 44 4.23 1.80 -3.16
CA ASN A 44 3.52 1.73 -1.87
C ASN A 44 2.13 1.07 -1.91
N GLY A 45 1.88 0.16 -2.83
CA GLY A 45 0.52 -0.28 -3.11
C GLY A 45 0.37 -0.93 -4.49
N ILE A 46 -0.83 -1.44 -4.74
CA ILE A 46 -1.22 -2.11 -5.98
C ILE A 46 -2.73 -2.00 -6.18
N GLY A 47 -3.20 -2.04 -7.43
CA GLY A 47 -4.62 -2.08 -7.75
C GLY A 47 -5.41 -0.85 -7.26
N GLY A 48 -4.77 0.32 -7.22
CA GLY A 48 -5.38 1.56 -6.72
C GLY A 48 -5.36 1.70 -5.19
N PHE A 49 -5.00 0.66 -4.43
CA PHE A 49 -4.87 0.71 -2.98
C PHE A 49 -3.46 1.13 -2.57
N THR A 50 -3.36 1.99 -1.56
CA THR A 50 -2.08 2.49 -1.02
C THR A 50 -1.93 2.09 0.44
N LEU A 51 -0.83 1.41 0.78
CA LEU A 51 -0.51 1.00 2.15
C LEU A 51 -0.41 2.21 3.09
N GLY A 52 -1.06 2.12 4.25
CA GLY A 52 -1.16 3.21 5.22
C GLY A 52 -2.11 4.34 4.81
N GLY A 53 -2.59 4.35 3.56
CA GLY A 53 -3.62 5.26 3.09
C GLY A 53 -4.99 4.90 3.66
N VAL A 54 -5.83 5.92 3.79
CA VAL A 54 -7.25 5.76 4.14
C VAL A 54 -8.01 5.33 2.89
N LEU A 55 -8.96 4.41 3.04
CA LEU A 55 -9.87 4.06 1.95
C LEU A 55 -10.69 5.30 1.53
N THR A 56 -10.76 5.58 0.24
CA THR A 56 -11.64 6.62 -0.30
C THR A 56 -13.06 6.07 -0.47
N GLY A 57 -14.07 6.94 -0.48
CA GLY A 57 -15.46 6.50 -0.66
C GLY A 57 -15.71 5.74 -1.98
N GLU A 58 -14.95 6.04 -3.04
CA GLU A 58 -15.00 5.28 -4.30
C GLU A 58 -14.39 3.87 -4.14
N GLN A 59 -13.27 3.75 -3.42
CA GLN A 59 -12.68 2.44 -3.09
C GLN A 59 -13.62 1.62 -2.23
N GLU A 60 -14.24 2.21 -1.20
CA GLU A 60 -15.18 1.53 -0.32
C GLU A 60 -16.38 0.94 -1.07
N GLN A 61 -16.88 1.61 -2.12
CA GLN A 61 -17.98 1.09 -2.95
C GLN A 61 -17.60 -0.17 -3.76
N SER A 62 -16.32 -0.35 -4.04
CA SER A 62 -15.80 -1.52 -4.76
C SER A 62 -15.39 -2.69 -3.84
N LEU A 63 -15.52 -2.49 -2.53
CA LEU A 63 -15.13 -3.46 -1.51
C LEU A 63 -16.36 -4.13 -0.91
N ALA A 64 -16.35 -5.46 -0.88
CA ALA A 64 -17.29 -6.27 -0.14
C ALA A 64 -16.58 -6.90 1.07
N TYR A 65 -17.32 -7.25 2.12
CA TYR A 65 -16.73 -8.03 3.20
C TYR A 65 -16.45 -9.45 2.71
N LEU A 66 -15.26 -9.99 3.04
CA LEU A 66 -14.83 -11.34 2.60
C LEU A 66 -15.84 -12.44 2.98
N ASP A 67 -16.48 -12.32 4.15
CA ASP A 67 -17.45 -13.28 4.67
C ASP A 67 -18.91 -12.77 4.61
N GLY A 68 -19.19 -11.72 3.82
CA GLY A 68 -20.49 -11.06 3.75
C GLY A 68 -20.68 -9.95 4.81
N GLU A 69 -21.81 -9.23 4.70
CA GLU A 69 -22.11 -8.07 5.56
C GLU A 69 -21.94 -8.39 7.05
N GLY A 70 -21.15 -7.57 7.76
CA GLY A 70 -20.91 -7.73 9.19
C GLY A 70 -19.72 -8.63 9.55
N SER A 71 -18.77 -8.84 8.62
CA SER A 71 -17.51 -9.53 8.93
C SER A 71 -16.87 -8.95 10.20
N LYS A 72 -16.60 -9.84 11.16
CA LYS A 72 -16.06 -9.46 12.46
C LYS A 72 -14.59 -9.09 12.30
N PRO A 73 -14.10 -8.08 13.04
CA PRO A 73 -12.68 -7.82 13.08
C PRO A 73 -11.90 -9.06 13.50
N ASP A 74 -10.74 -9.26 12.90
CA ASP A 74 -9.82 -10.34 13.26
C ASP A 74 -9.17 -10.11 14.64
N ALA A 75 -8.22 -10.98 15.01
CA ALA A 75 -7.53 -10.90 16.29
C ALA A 75 -6.83 -9.55 16.55
N ASP A 76 -6.43 -8.84 15.48
CA ASP A 76 -5.78 -7.53 15.54
C ASP A 76 -6.80 -6.38 15.45
N SER A 77 -8.11 -6.69 15.50
CA SER A 77 -9.20 -5.76 15.21
C SER A 77 -9.18 -5.20 13.78
N CYS A 78 -8.59 -5.92 12.83
CA CYS A 78 -8.60 -5.51 11.42
C CYS A 78 -9.81 -6.09 10.70
N ILE A 79 -10.30 -5.39 9.69
CA ILE A 79 -11.38 -5.84 8.82
C ILE A 79 -10.80 -6.17 7.45
N THR A 80 -11.16 -7.32 6.90
CA THR A 80 -10.73 -7.74 5.56
C THR A 80 -11.89 -7.64 4.58
N TYR A 81 -11.63 -6.94 3.49
CA TYR A 81 -12.55 -6.76 2.37
C TYR A 81 -12.02 -7.51 1.15
N GLU A 82 -12.91 -8.00 0.31
CA GLU A 82 -12.64 -8.46 -1.04
C GLU A 82 -12.97 -7.32 -2.02
N TYR A 83 -12.07 -7.08 -2.97
CA TYR A 83 -12.30 -6.19 -4.08
C TYR A 83 -13.13 -6.89 -5.15
N HIS A 84 -14.34 -6.39 -5.38
CA HIS A 84 -15.23 -6.93 -6.37
C HIS A 84 -15.03 -6.22 -7.72
N SER A 85 -14.78 -6.99 -8.77
CA SER A 85 -14.63 -6.50 -10.14
C SER A 85 -15.47 -7.34 -11.08
N GLU A 86 -16.28 -6.69 -11.92
CA GLU A 86 -17.06 -7.36 -12.97
C GLU A 86 -16.18 -7.90 -14.11
N LYS A 87 -14.91 -7.48 -14.15
CA LYS A 87 -13.91 -7.89 -15.16
C LYS A 87 -12.71 -8.56 -14.50
N PRO A 88 -11.94 -9.38 -15.23
CA PRO A 88 -10.66 -9.89 -14.76
C PRO A 88 -9.78 -8.73 -14.26
N ILE A 89 -9.17 -8.91 -13.09
CA ILE A 89 -8.37 -7.87 -12.45
C ILE A 89 -7.02 -7.82 -13.16
N GLU A 90 -6.89 -6.91 -14.11
CA GLU A 90 -5.63 -6.65 -14.81
C GLU A 90 -4.68 -5.87 -13.90
N LEU A 91 -3.49 -6.43 -13.72
CA LEU A 91 -2.37 -5.79 -13.07
C LEU A 91 -1.39 -5.27 -14.14
N GLU A 92 -0.45 -4.43 -13.72
CA GLU A 92 0.57 -3.89 -14.62
C GLU A 92 1.39 -5.00 -15.30
N GLY A 93 1.81 -4.75 -16.55
CA GLY A 93 2.72 -5.65 -17.26
C GLY A 93 2.06 -6.94 -17.76
N GLY A 94 0.73 -6.93 -17.94
CA GLY A 94 -0.06 -8.05 -18.44
C GLY A 94 -0.24 -9.18 -17.43
N LEU A 95 -0.01 -8.90 -16.15
CA LEU A 95 -0.34 -9.81 -15.06
C LEU A 95 -1.84 -9.76 -14.79
N THR A 96 -2.41 -10.85 -14.33
CA THR A 96 -3.80 -10.90 -13.89
C THR A 96 -3.89 -11.42 -12.46
N ALA A 97 -4.79 -10.84 -11.68
CA ALA A 97 -5.18 -11.35 -10.38
C ALA A 97 -6.53 -12.07 -10.50
N SER A 98 -6.70 -13.13 -9.73
CA SER A 98 -7.99 -13.80 -9.55
C SER A 98 -8.85 -13.05 -8.54
N HIS A 99 -8.24 -12.56 -7.44
CA HIS A 99 -8.90 -11.77 -6.41
C HIS A 99 -7.90 -10.84 -5.72
N ILE A 100 -8.40 -9.71 -5.23
CA ILE A 100 -7.65 -8.80 -4.36
C ILE A 100 -8.42 -8.68 -3.05
N CYS A 101 -7.73 -8.88 -1.94
CA CYS A 101 -8.29 -8.59 -0.62
C CYS A 101 -7.51 -7.44 0.04
N VAL A 102 -8.23 -6.59 0.76
CA VAL A 102 -7.67 -5.43 1.45
C VAL A 102 -8.00 -5.55 2.92
N ARG A 103 -6.97 -5.61 3.77
CA ARG A 103 -7.14 -5.65 5.22
C ARG A 103 -6.83 -4.29 5.80
N THR A 104 -7.77 -3.74 6.57
CA THR A 104 -7.67 -2.41 7.14
C THR A 104 -7.73 -2.41 8.65
N TYR A 105 -7.09 -1.40 9.23
CA TYR A 105 -7.15 -1.07 10.64
C TYR A 105 -7.42 0.41 10.77
N ASP A 106 -8.49 0.79 11.47
CA ASP A 106 -8.88 2.19 11.61
C ASP A 106 -8.97 2.91 10.25
N HIS A 107 -9.68 2.28 9.31
CA HIS A 107 -9.86 2.71 7.91
C HIS A 107 -8.57 2.82 7.07
N LYS A 108 -7.41 2.44 7.62
CA LYS A 108 -6.12 2.47 6.90
C LYS A 108 -5.73 1.10 6.39
N VAL A 109 -5.20 1.03 5.17
CA VAL A 109 -4.79 -0.22 4.55
C VAL A 109 -3.52 -0.77 5.21
N VAL A 110 -3.65 -1.92 5.88
CA VAL A 110 -2.54 -2.65 6.52
C VAL A 110 -1.93 -3.65 5.54
N ASN A 111 -2.77 -4.45 4.88
CA ASN A 111 -2.34 -5.44 3.91
C ASN A 111 -3.16 -5.36 2.63
N ILE A 112 -2.52 -5.66 1.50
CA ILE A 112 -3.18 -5.94 0.23
C ILE A 112 -2.73 -7.34 -0.20
N TYR A 113 -3.66 -8.25 -0.32
CA TYR A 113 -3.47 -9.61 -0.78
C TYR A 113 -3.87 -9.67 -2.24
N VAL A 114 -2.97 -10.13 -3.09
CA VAL A 114 -3.21 -10.29 -4.52
C VAL A 114 -3.03 -11.75 -4.84
N PHE A 115 -4.14 -12.42 -5.13
CA PHE A 115 -4.13 -13.82 -5.51
C PHE A 115 -4.13 -13.93 -7.02
N PHE A 116 -3.46 -14.97 -7.51
CA PHE A 116 -3.30 -15.19 -8.93
C PHE A 116 -3.25 -16.68 -9.23
N ASN A 117 -3.67 -17.05 -10.42
CA ASN A 117 -3.61 -18.43 -10.89
C ASN A 117 -2.14 -18.87 -11.02
N ARG A 118 -1.87 -20.15 -10.78
CA ARG A 118 -0.52 -20.74 -10.82
C ARG A 118 0.30 -20.35 -12.06
N ASP A 119 -0.32 -20.28 -13.24
CA ASP A 119 0.33 -19.93 -14.51
C ASP A 119 0.94 -18.51 -14.52
N GLN A 120 0.48 -17.64 -13.61
CA GLN A 120 1.03 -16.30 -13.42
C GLN A 120 2.23 -16.25 -12.46
N GLY A 121 2.54 -17.32 -11.71
CA GLY A 121 3.55 -17.29 -10.63
C GLY A 121 4.96 -16.87 -11.08
N TYR A 122 5.51 -17.57 -12.07
CA TYR A 122 6.83 -17.21 -12.62
C TYR A 122 6.82 -15.85 -13.34
N LYS A 123 5.68 -15.48 -13.96
CA LYS A 123 5.51 -14.18 -14.59
C LYS A 123 5.51 -13.05 -13.55
N MET A 124 4.83 -13.25 -12.42
CA MET A 124 4.86 -12.33 -11.28
C MET A 124 6.27 -12.20 -10.72
N LEU A 125 6.97 -13.32 -10.47
CA LEU A 125 8.34 -13.29 -9.98
C LEU A 125 9.26 -12.49 -10.91
N SER A 126 9.20 -12.76 -12.23
CA SER A 126 9.98 -12.03 -13.23
C SER A 126 9.70 -10.52 -13.21
N LYS A 127 8.42 -10.13 -13.12
CA LYS A 127 8.03 -8.72 -13.01
C LYS A 127 8.48 -8.08 -11.70
N PHE A 128 8.36 -8.78 -10.58
CA PHE A 128 8.78 -8.26 -9.28
C PHE A 128 10.29 -8.10 -9.19
N LEU A 129 11.07 -9.04 -9.74
CA LEU A 129 12.52 -8.90 -9.87
C LEU A 129 12.88 -7.67 -10.74
N HIS A 130 12.16 -7.48 -11.85
CA HIS A 130 12.35 -6.30 -12.70
C HIS A 130 12.01 -4.99 -11.97
N TRP A 131 10.90 -4.94 -11.24
CA TRP A 131 10.43 -3.72 -10.58
C TRP A 131 11.15 -3.38 -9.28
N TYR A 132 11.42 -4.38 -8.45
CA TYR A 132 11.89 -4.19 -7.07
C TYR A 132 13.34 -4.62 -6.86
N GLY A 133 13.95 -5.27 -7.87
CA GLY A 133 15.30 -5.79 -7.81
C GLY A 133 15.36 -7.16 -7.12
N THR A 134 16.56 -7.58 -6.73
CA THR A 134 16.75 -8.85 -6.02
C THR A 134 16.01 -8.82 -4.67
N PHE A 135 15.36 -9.94 -4.34
CA PHE A 135 14.72 -10.14 -3.03
C PHE A 135 15.73 -10.01 -1.88
N THR A 136 15.24 -9.60 -0.72
CA THR A 136 16.02 -9.49 0.53
C THR A 136 16.16 -10.81 1.28
N ALA A 137 15.27 -11.76 1.02
CA ALA A 137 15.40 -13.14 1.50
C ALA A 137 14.67 -14.10 0.56
N LYS A 138 15.30 -15.24 0.29
CA LYS A 138 14.67 -16.43 -0.29
C LYS A 138 14.34 -17.38 0.86
N PRO A 139 13.07 -17.70 1.15
CA PRO A 139 12.70 -18.74 2.09
C PRO A 139 12.88 -20.12 1.46
N ASN A 140 12.81 -21.13 2.31
CA ASN A 140 13.47 -22.43 2.19
C ASN A 140 13.09 -23.28 0.97
N ASP A 141 13.74 -24.46 0.86
CA ASP A 141 13.62 -25.39 -0.27
C ASP A 141 12.22 -26.01 -0.49
N TYR A 142 11.25 -25.80 0.41
CA TYR A 142 9.92 -26.41 0.36
C TYR A 142 8.84 -25.53 -0.26
N GLN A 143 9.07 -24.21 -0.35
CA GLN A 143 8.12 -23.31 -0.99
C GLN A 143 8.83 -22.13 -1.64
N ASP A 144 8.43 -21.83 -2.87
CA ASP A 144 8.91 -20.68 -3.65
C ASP A 144 8.32 -19.39 -3.07
N VAL A 145 8.89 -18.96 -1.95
CA VAL A 145 8.57 -17.68 -1.31
C VAL A 145 9.68 -16.69 -1.67
N TYR A 146 9.34 -15.42 -1.82
CA TYR A 146 10.28 -14.35 -2.16
C TYR A 146 9.89 -13.12 -1.38
N MET A 147 10.85 -12.50 -0.70
CA MET A 147 10.58 -11.39 0.20
C MET A 147 11.40 -10.15 -0.15
N TRP A 148 10.72 -9.02 -0.29
CA TRP A 148 11.32 -7.68 -0.38
C TRP A 148 10.90 -6.88 0.84
N GLU A 149 11.86 -6.55 1.69
CA GLU A 149 11.60 -5.83 2.92
C GLU A 149 12.27 -4.47 2.93
N SER A 150 11.55 -3.50 3.47
CA SER A 150 12.05 -2.16 3.72
C SER A 150 11.45 -1.61 5.00
N ARG A 151 11.91 -0.43 5.45
CA ARG A 151 11.41 0.21 6.67
C ARG A 151 9.92 0.57 6.65
N THR A 152 9.30 0.68 5.47
CA THR A 152 7.92 1.17 5.31
C THR A 152 7.00 0.14 4.66
N VAL A 153 7.53 -0.67 3.76
CA VAL A 153 6.78 -1.67 2.99
C VAL A 153 7.49 -3.00 3.02
N LYS A 154 6.71 -4.07 3.18
CA LYS A 154 7.12 -5.45 2.96
C LYS A 154 6.26 -6.06 1.85
N LEU A 155 6.91 -6.76 0.93
CA LEU A 155 6.26 -7.55 -0.12
C LEU A 155 6.70 -9.00 0.02
N LEU A 156 5.74 -9.90 0.08
CA LEU A 156 5.93 -11.34 0.01
C LEU A 156 5.27 -11.84 -1.27
N LEU A 157 5.96 -12.68 -2.02
CA LEU A 157 5.39 -13.46 -3.12
C LEU A 157 5.55 -14.93 -2.74
N SER A 158 4.48 -15.71 -2.79
CA SER A 158 4.48 -17.13 -2.50
C SER A 158 3.66 -17.85 -3.56
N PHE A 159 4.21 -18.91 -4.12
CA PHE A 159 3.50 -19.83 -4.98
C PHE A 159 4.17 -21.20 -4.89
N HIS A 160 3.40 -22.27 -5.07
CA HIS A 160 3.93 -23.62 -5.16
C HIS A 160 3.46 -24.28 -6.46
N PRO A 161 4.27 -25.13 -7.12
CA PRO A 161 3.85 -25.83 -8.35
C PRO A 161 2.58 -26.68 -8.18
N ASP A 162 2.37 -27.21 -6.97
CA ASP A 162 1.22 -28.06 -6.64
C ASP A 162 -0.02 -27.29 -6.21
N ASP A 163 0.11 -25.99 -5.91
CA ASP A 163 -1.02 -25.15 -5.52
C ASP A 163 -1.70 -24.56 -6.77
N GLU A 164 -3.04 -24.49 -6.76
CA GLU A 164 -3.80 -23.88 -7.87
C GLU A 164 -3.59 -22.36 -7.96
N GLN A 165 -3.22 -21.73 -6.85
CA GLN A 165 -3.09 -20.29 -6.71
C GLN A 165 -1.81 -19.91 -5.96
N GLY A 166 -1.22 -18.79 -6.38
CA GLY A 166 -0.20 -18.09 -5.62
C GLY A 166 -0.75 -16.80 -5.01
N ILE A 167 0.04 -16.21 -4.12
CA ILE A 167 -0.30 -15.00 -3.40
C ILE A 167 0.86 -14.01 -3.33
N ALA A 168 0.57 -12.74 -3.59
CA ALA A 168 1.45 -11.62 -3.29
C ALA A 168 0.83 -10.78 -2.17
N VAL A 169 1.59 -10.53 -1.11
CA VAL A 169 1.13 -9.80 0.08
C VAL A 169 1.96 -8.53 0.26
N TYR A 170 1.32 -7.39 0.04
CA TYR A 170 1.85 -6.08 0.35
C TYR A 170 1.47 -5.73 1.77
N THR A 171 2.43 -5.28 2.58
CA THR A 171 2.25 -5.03 4.01
C THR A 171 2.83 -3.69 4.43
N SER A 172 2.04 -2.90 5.16
CA SER A 172 2.47 -1.69 5.83
C SER A 172 3.26 -2.04 7.10
N VAL A 173 4.58 -1.85 7.06
CA VAL A 173 5.45 -2.12 8.21
C VAL A 173 5.10 -1.25 9.42
N PRO A 174 4.85 0.08 9.27
CA PRO A 174 4.50 0.92 10.41
C PRO A 174 3.18 0.53 11.10
N LEU A 175 2.15 0.19 10.31
CA LEU A 175 0.87 -0.26 10.88
C LEU A 175 1.00 -1.62 11.54
N THR A 176 1.72 -2.56 10.92
CA THR A 176 2.00 -3.87 11.52
C THR A 176 2.72 -3.74 12.85
N ASN A 177 3.73 -2.86 12.95
CA ASN A 177 4.43 -2.60 14.20
C ASN A 177 3.50 -2.00 15.27
N THR A 178 2.58 -1.12 14.86
CA THR A 178 1.57 -0.54 15.77
C THR A 178 0.63 -1.61 16.33
N LEU A 179 0.15 -2.51 15.47
CA LEU A 179 -0.70 -3.64 15.85
C LEU A 179 0.03 -4.59 16.81
N ASN A 180 1.26 -4.97 16.47
CA ASN A 180 2.09 -5.85 17.30
C ASN A 180 2.33 -5.25 18.70
N ALA A 181 2.67 -3.96 18.78
CA ALA A 181 2.85 -3.27 20.06
C ALA A 181 1.55 -3.24 20.89
N ARG A 182 0.40 -3.00 20.25
CA ARG A 182 -0.91 -3.05 20.92
C ARG A 182 -1.22 -4.45 21.47
N ASN A 183 -0.98 -5.48 20.67
CA ASN A 183 -1.22 -6.87 21.07
C ASN A 183 -0.31 -7.29 22.23
N ALA A 184 0.98 -6.93 22.19
CA ALA A 184 1.91 -7.18 23.29
C ALA A 184 1.43 -6.51 24.59
N LYS A 185 0.94 -5.27 24.52
CA LYS A 185 0.36 -4.57 25.67
C LYS A 185 -0.92 -5.23 26.18
N ARG A 186 -1.81 -5.67 25.29
CA ARG A 186 -3.05 -6.38 25.68
C ARG A 186 -2.72 -7.70 26.37
N LEU A 187 -1.76 -8.44 25.85
CA LEU A 187 -1.32 -9.71 26.43
C LEU A 187 -0.74 -9.50 27.83
N SER A 188 0.14 -8.51 28.01
CA SER A 188 0.70 -8.22 29.33
C SER A 188 -0.38 -7.84 30.36
N GLN A 189 -1.37 -7.03 29.95
CA GLN A 189 -2.50 -6.67 30.81
C GLN A 189 -3.31 -7.89 31.24
N LEU A 190 -3.66 -8.80 30.31
CA LEU A 190 -4.40 -10.03 30.60
C LEU A 190 -3.62 -10.97 31.54
N LEU A 191 -2.30 -11.02 31.41
CA LEU A 191 -1.46 -11.83 32.30
C LEU A 191 -1.39 -11.24 33.71
N THR A 192 -1.42 -9.91 33.84
CA THR A 192 -1.41 -9.22 35.15
C THR A 192 -2.77 -9.12 35.82
N SER A 193 -3.88 -9.15 35.06
CA SER A 193 -5.25 -9.06 35.61
C SER A 193 -5.81 -10.40 36.09
N ASN A 194 -5.13 -11.50 35.78
CA ASN A 194 -5.48 -12.86 36.22
C ASN A 194 -4.60 -13.32 37.41
N GLN A 195 -3.87 -12.39 38.04
CA GLN A 195 -3.20 -12.55 39.33
C GLN A 195 -3.99 -11.79 40.41
#